data_AF-A0A9E4VQS2-F1
#
_entry.id   AF-A0A9E4VQS2-F1
#
_cell.length_a   1.000
_cell.length_b   1.000
_cell.length_c   1.000
_cell.angle_alpha   90.00
_cell.angle_beta   90.00
_cell.angle_gamma   90.00
#
_symmetry.space_group_name_H-M   'P 1'
#
loop_
_entity.id
_entity.type
_entity.pdbx_description
1 polymer ?
#
loop_
_entity_poly.entity_id
_entity_poly.type
_entity_poly.pdbx_seq_one_letter_code
_entity_poly.pdbx_strand_id
1 'polypeptide(L)'
;MAFRSAESTFGKKPARSCPTLVVHCRGDRAQNFERGREVASLIPNAKLVSIDSDNHFAIPGDPATRRIVQAVEDFLAEGEASPEPAAASAPTAGLVTILFTDMENSTALTQRLGDAEAQKLVRRHNTVVRNALKEHRGNEVKHTGDGIMASFPVASGALACAVAIQR
;
A
#
# COMPACT_ATOMS: atom_id res chain seq x y z
N MET A 1 -45.72 2.49 14.48
CA MET A 1 -44.56 1.88 15.18
C MET A 1 -43.34 2.18 14.32
N ALA A 2 -42.55 3.19 14.71
CA ALA A 2 -41.55 3.83 13.88
C ALA A 2 -40.15 3.32 14.21
N PHE A 3 -39.41 2.83 13.20
CA PHE A 3 -37.98 2.59 13.28
C PHE A 3 -37.26 3.81 12.68
N ARG A 4 -36.65 4.63 13.55
CA ARG A 4 -35.65 5.63 13.15
C ARG A 4 -34.28 4.97 13.27
N SER A 5 -33.62 4.80 12.12
CA SER A 5 -32.26 4.32 12.00
C SER A 5 -31.29 5.41 12.49
N ALA A 6 -30.33 5.01 13.31
CA ALA A 6 -29.30 5.88 13.86
C ALA A 6 -28.34 6.35 12.77
N GLU A 7 -28.22 7.66 12.62
CA GLU A 7 -27.13 8.32 11.90
C GLU A 7 -25.81 8.00 12.63
N SER A 8 -24.95 7.20 11.99
CA SER A 8 -23.57 7.03 12.42
C SER A 8 -22.73 8.12 11.74
N THR A 9 -22.44 9.18 12.47
CA THR A 9 -21.45 10.19 12.14
C THR A 9 -20.05 9.57 12.15
N PHE A 10 -19.64 9.03 10.99
CA PHE A 10 -18.25 8.70 10.74
C PHE A 10 -17.45 10.00 10.67
N GLY A 11 -16.56 10.20 11.66
CA GLY A 11 -15.70 11.36 11.76
C GLY A 11 -15.01 11.67 10.44
N LYS A 12 -15.33 12.83 9.86
CA LYS A 12 -14.77 13.37 8.63
C LYS A 12 -13.28 13.65 8.86
N LYS A 13 -12.42 12.64 8.68
CA LYS A 13 -10.97 12.85 8.56
C LYS A 13 -10.74 13.79 7.37
N PRO A 14 -9.83 14.77 7.46
CA PRO A 14 -9.52 15.62 6.31
C PRO A 14 -9.05 14.70 5.18
N ALA A 15 -9.76 14.73 4.06
CA ALA A 15 -9.38 14.02 2.85
C ALA A 15 -8.00 14.54 2.46
N ARG A 16 -6.96 13.74 2.69
CA ARG A 16 -5.63 14.05 2.15
C ARG A 16 -5.80 14.00 0.63
N SER A 17 -5.68 15.15 -0.01
CA SER A 17 -5.73 15.30 -1.47
C SER A 17 -4.44 14.75 -2.05
N CYS A 18 -4.30 13.42 -2.10
CA CYS A 18 -3.28 12.80 -2.92
C CYS A 18 -3.77 12.79 -4.38
N PRO A 19 -2.93 13.22 -5.34
CA PRO A 19 -3.22 13.02 -6.75
C PRO A 19 -3.67 11.57 -6.98
N THR A 20 -4.73 11.37 -7.77
CA THR A 20 -5.26 10.05 -8.05
C THR A 20 -5.47 9.86 -9.54
N LEU A 21 -4.99 8.75 -10.09
CA LEU A 21 -5.27 8.32 -11.45
C LEU A 21 -6.31 7.21 -11.42
N VAL A 22 -7.35 7.34 -12.25
CA VAL A 22 -8.31 6.28 -12.54
C VAL A 22 -8.12 5.90 -14.00
N VAL A 23 -7.89 4.61 -14.29
CA VAL A 23 -7.76 4.10 -15.65
C VAL A 23 -8.92 3.14 -15.92
N HIS A 24 -9.65 3.32 -17.02
CA HIS A 24 -10.80 2.46 -17.36
C HIS A 24 -10.89 2.21 -18.87
N CYS A 25 -11.07 0.95 -19.28
CA CYS A 25 -11.24 0.55 -20.67
C CYS A 25 -12.67 0.83 -21.19
N ARG A 26 -12.84 1.59 -22.27
CA ARG A 26 -14.14 2.05 -22.77
C ARG A 26 -15.10 0.91 -23.14
N GLY A 27 -14.58 -0.19 -23.68
CA GLY A 27 -15.34 -1.35 -24.10
C GLY A 27 -15.41 -2.46 -23.05
N ASP A 28 -14.97 -2.20 -21.82
CA ASP A 28 -14.89 -3.20 -20.75
C ASP A 28 -16.21 -3.98 -20.60
N ARG A 29 -16.12 -5.28 -20.94
CA ARG A 29 -17.25 -6.19 -20.95
C ARG A 29 -17.70 -6.64 -19.56
N ALA A 30 -16.84 -6.52 -18.55
CA ALA A 30 -17.15 -6.89 -17.17
C ALA A 30 -17.71 -5.70 -16.38
N GLN A 31 -17.23 -4.48 -16.66
CA GLN A 31 -17.63 -3.25 -15.96
C GLN A 31 -17.83 -2.09 -16.95
N ASN A 32 -19.06 -1.55 -17.01
CA ASN A 32 -19.35 -0.39 -17.85
C ASN A 32 -18.46 0.82 -17.49
N PHE A 33 -17.96 1.54 -18.49
CA PHE A 33 -17.15 2.75 -18.37
C PHE A 33 -17.75 3.83 -17.45
N GLU A 34 -19.08 3.91 -17.33
CA GLU A 34 -19.73 4.83 -16.39
C GLU A 34 -19.34 4.57 -14.92
N ARG A 35 -18.97 3.34 -14.55
CA ARG A 35 -18.42 3.03 -13.21
C ARG A 35 -17.06 3.68 -12.99
N GLY A 36 -16.19 3.68 -14.00
CA GLY A 36 -14.89 4.38 -13.93
C GLY A 36 -15.07 5.89 -13.77
N ARG A 37 -16.05 6.47 -14.47
CA ARG A 37 -16.43 7.88 -14.31
C ARG A 37 -16.99 8.18 -12.93
N GLU A 38 -17.87 7.33 -12.41
CA GLU A 38 -18.44 7.44 -11.07
C GLU A 38 -17.32 7.46 -10.02
N VAL A 39 -16.41 6.48 -10.05
CA VAL A 39 -15.26 6.40 -9.13
C VAL A 39 -14.38 7.65 -9.23
N ALA A 40 -14.04 8.11 -10.44
CA ALA A 40 -13.24 9.32 -10.61
C ALA A 40 -13.95 10.57 -10.04
N SER A 41 -15.28 10.66 -10.14
CA SER A 41 -16.04 11.80 -9.60
C SER A 41 -16.10 11.84 -8.07
N LEU A 42 -15.95 10.68 -7.41
CA LEU A 42 -15.97 10.57 -5.95
C LEU A 42 -14.62 10.94 -5.30
N ILE A 43 -13.55 11.02 -6.10
CA ILE A 43 -12.20 11.28 -5.63
C ILE A 43 -11.80 12.71 -6.03
N PRO A 44 -11.56 13.64 -5.08
CA PRO A 44 -11.12 14.98 -5.39
C PRO A 44 -9.83 14.98 -6.22
N ASN A 45 -9.82 15.79 -7.29
CA ASN A 45 -8.68 15.95 -8.20
C ASN A 45 -8.24 14.66 -8.92
N ALA A 46 -9.12 13.66 -9.06
CA ALA A 46 -8.78 12.47 -9.82
C ALA A 46 -8.76 12.72 -11.33
N LYS A 47 -7.74 12.16 -12.00
CA LYS A 47 -7.59 12.16 -13.46
C LYS A 47 -8.11 10.83 -13.98
N LEU A 48 -9.16 10.87 -14.81
CA LEU A 48 -9.65 9.68 -15.51
C LEU A 48 -8.96 9.57 -16.87
N VAL A 49 -8.28 8.45 -17.12
CA VAL A 49 -7.74 8.07 -18.43
C VAL A 49 -8.57 6.92 -18.99
N SER A 50 -9.21 7.16 -20.12
CA SER A 50 -9.95 6.14 -20.85
C SER A 50 -9.07 5.44 -21.88
N ILE A 51 -9.13 4.12 -21.94
CA ILE A 51 -8.38 3.32 -22.91
C ILE A 51 -9.34 2.62 -23.85
N ASP A 52 -9.06 2.63 -25.14
CA ASP A 52 -9.87 1.93 -26.13
C ASP A 52 -9.52 0.44 -26.11
N SER A 53 -10.34 -0.36 -25.42
CA SER A 53 -10.19 -1.81 -25.29
C SER A 53 -11.48 -2.42 -24.72
N ASP A 54 -11.75 -3.66 -25.12
CA ASP A 54 -12.84 -4.48 -24.57
C ASP A 54 -12.42 -5.26 -23.31
N ASN A 55 -11.12 -5.26 -23.00
CA ASN A 55 -10.54 -6.05 -21.92
C ASN A 55 -10.65 -5.34 -20.57
N HIS A 56 -11.16 -6.07 -19.57
CA HIS A 56 -11.17 -5.63 -18.18
C HIS A 56 -9.77 -5.74 -17.53
N PHE A 57 -8.98 -6.73 -17.96
CA PHE A 57 -7.67 -7.03 -17.40
C PHE A 57 -6.54 -6.53 -18.30
N ALA A 58 -5.42 -6.13 -17.70
CA ALA A 58 -4.17 -5.90 -18.39
C ALA A 58 -3.55 -7.25 -18.80
N ILE A 59 -3.64 -7.60 -20.08
CA ILE A 59 -3.11 -8.86 -20.62
C ILE A 59 -1.73 -8.62 -21.26
N PRO A 60 -0.71 -9.45 -20.99
CA PRO A 60 0.59 -9.33 -21.65
C PRO A 60 0.47 -9.42 -23.18
N GLY A 61 1.10 -8.49 -23.91
CA GLY A 61 1.08 -8.44 -25.38
C GLY A 61 -0.07 -7.64 -25.99
N ASP A 62 -1.10 -7.28 -25.20
CA ASP A 62 -2.18 -6.40 -25.65
C ASP A 62 -1.68 -4.94 -25.78
N PRO A 63 -1.88 -4.25 -26.92
CA PRO A 63 -1.62 -2.82 -27.05
C PRO A 63 -2.28 -1.95 -25.98
N ALA A 64 -3.45 -2.34 -25.47
CA ALA A 64 -4.15 -1.63 -24.40
C ALA A 64 -3.35 -1.64 -23.09
N THR A 65 -2.69 -2.75 -22.77
CA THR A 65 -1.81 -2.88 -21.59
C THR A 65 -0.65 -1.89 -21.65
N ARG A 66 -0.06 -1.69 -22.84
CA ARG A 66 1.01 -0.69 -23.02
C ARG A 66 0.48 0.72 -22.74
N ARG A 67 -0.77 1.02 -23.12
CA ARG A 67 -1.41 2.31 -22.82
C ARG A 67 -1.73 2.50 -21.34
N ILE A 68 -2.11 1.43 -20.63
CA ILE A 68 -2.29 1.47 -19.17
C ILE A 68 -0.96 1.82 -18.50
N VAL A 69 0.12 1.14 -18.87
CA VAL A 69 1.46 1.37 -18.31
C VAL A 69 1.91 2.80 -18.56
N GLN A 70 1.79 3.30 -19.80
CA GLN A 70 2.15 4.68 -20.12
C GLN A 70 1.37 5.70 -19.29
N ALA A 71 0.05 5.50 -19.11
CA ALA A 71 -0.77 6.40 -18.31
C ALA A 71 -0.34 6.46 -16.84
N VAL A 72 0.12 5.32 -16.28
CA VAL A 72 0.68 5.26 -14.93
C VAL A 72 2.04 5.96 -14.86
N GLU A 73 2.92 5.72 -15.82
CA GLU A 73 4.24 6.37 -15.90
C GLU A 73 4.12 7.89 -16.01
N ASP A 74 3.27 8.39 -16.92
CA ASP A 74 3.01 9.82 -17.11
C ASP A 74 2.50 10.47 -15.82
N PHE A 75 1.58 9.79 -15.13
CA PHE A 75 1.01 10.27 -13.88
C PHE A 75 2.05 10.33 -12.74
N LEU A 76 2.94 9.35 -12.66
CA LEU A 76 4.03 9.35 -11.68
C LEU A 76 5.04 10.46 -11.98
N ALA A 77 5.36 10.70 -13.25
CA ALA A 77 6.24 11.78 -13.67
C ALA A 77 5.64 13.17 -13.40
N GLU A 78 4.32 13.35 -13.58
CA GLU A 78 3.60 14.59 -13.22
C GLU A 78 3.66 14.90 -11.71
N GLY A 79 3.69 13.86 -10.86
CA GLY A 79 3.79 14.00 -9.41
C GLY A 79 5.14 14.52 -8.90
N GLU A 80 6.22 14.37 -9.69
CA GLU A 80 7.54 14.90 -9.34
C GLU A 80 7.69 16.41 -9.63
N ALA A 81 6.72 17.03 -10.32
CA ALA A 81 6.78 18.43 -10.77
C ALA A 81 6.13 19.45 -9.80
N SER A 82 5.65 19.04 -8.62
CA SER A 82 5.16 19.96 -7.59
C SER A 82 6.31 20.45 -6.70
N PRO A 83 6.41 21.75 -6.34
CA PRO A 83 7.39 22.19 -5.36
C PRO A 83 7.07 21.51 -4.02
N GLU A 84 7.97 20.62 -3.66
CA GLU A 84 8.04 19.84 -2.44
C GLU A 84 7.54 20.64 -1.22
N PRO A 85 6.53 20.16 -0.46
CA PRO A 85 6.32 20.68 0.88
C PRO A 85 7.57 20.35 1.70
N ALA A 86 8.21 21.42 2.18
CA ALA A 86 9.43 21.44 2.97
C ALA A 86 9.68 20.18 3.82
N ALA A 87 10.87 19.61 3.62
CA ALA A 87 11.60 18.73 4.53
C ALA A 87 11.00 17.34 4.79
N ALA A 88 11.01 16.49 3.77
CA ALA A 88 11.59 15.15 3.98
C ALA A 88 12.91 15.15 3.22
N SER A 89 14.03 15.06 3.94
CA SER A 89 15.36 14.97 3.33
C SER A 89 15.31 14.01 2.14
N ALA A 90 15.70 14.48 0.95
CA ALA A 90 16.01 13.61 -0.17
C ALA A 90 16.72 12.35 0.37
N PRO A 91 16.30 11.14 -0.01
CA PRO A 91 16.98 9.94 0.47
C PRO A 91 18.44 10.11 0.11
N THR A 92 19.30 10.20 1.13
CA THR A 92 20.74 10.35 0.93
C THR A 92 21.14 9.24 -0.02
N ALA A 93 21.56 9.59 -1.25
CA ALA A 93 21.94 8.63 -2.26
C ALA A 93 23.05 7.75 -1.68
N GLY A 94 22.69 6.56 -1.23
CA GLY A 94 23.49 5.72 -0.37
C GLY A 94 22.89 4.33 -0.34
N LEU A 95 23.77 3.33 -0.29
CA LEU A 95 23.37 1.93 -0.22
C LEU A 95 22.51 1.71 1.04
N VAL A 96 21.30 1.18 0.85
CA VAL A 96 20.40 0.79 1.93
C VAL A 96 20.14 -0.71 1.85
N THR A 97 20.16 -1.39 2.99
CA THR A 97 19.71 -2.77 3.10
C THR A 97 18.28 -2.79 3.62
N ILE A 98 17.41 -3.54 2.95
CA ILE A 98 16.01 -3.70 3.36
C ILE A 98 15.81 -5.10 3.92
N LEU A 99 15.14 -5.19 5.06
CA LEU A 99 14.71 -6.43 5.70
C LEU A 99 13.18 -6.47 5.72
N PHE A 100 12.61 -7.59 5.27
CA PHE A 100 11.19 -7.90 5.45
C PHE A 100 11.07 -9.07 6.42
N THR A 101 10.16 -8.95 7.38
CA THR A 101 9.74 -10.04 8.26
C THR A 101 8.30 -10.41 7.94
N ASP A 102 7.97 -11.67 8.13
CA ASP A 102 6.60 -12.17 7.99
C ASP A 102 6.37 -13.32 8.98
N MET A 103 5.12 -13.51 9.41
CA MET A 103 4.71 -14.65 10.22
C MET A 103 4.18 -15.76 9.31
N GLU A 104 4.85 -16.92 9.33
CA GLU A 104 4.38 -18.07 8.57
C GLU A 104 2.95 -18.48 9.00
N ASN A 105 2.09 -18.76 8.03
CA ASN A 105 0.72 -19.24 8.22
C ASN A 105 -0.18 -18.32 9.07
N SER A 106 0.09 -17.02 9.13
CA SER A 106 -0.70 -16.04 9.89
C SER A 106 -2.21 -16.08 9.57
N THR A 107 -2.57 -16.27 8.30
CA THR A 107 -3.97 -16.38 7.85
C THR A 107 -4.66 -17.62 8.44
N ALA A 108 -4.01 -18.78 8.39
CA ALA A 108 -4.55 -20.01 8.96
C ALA A 108 -4.64 -19.91 10.49
N LEU A 109 -3.67 -19.24 11.11
CA LEU A 109 -3.62 -18.97 12.54
C LEU A 109 -4.79 -18.08 12.98
N THR A 110 -5.12 -17.07 12.16
CA THR A 110 -6.28 -16.19 12.34
C THR A 110 -7.59 -16.94 12.22
N GLN A 111 -7.73 -17.80 11.19
CA GLN A 111 -8.93 -18.64 11.04
C GLN A 111 -9.15 -19.59 12.23
N ARG A 112 -8.07 -20.10 12.81
CA ARG A 112 -8.13 -21.10 13.88
C ARG A 112 -8.34 -20.51 15.27
N LEU A 113 -7.76 -19.33 15.54
CA LEU A 113 -7.83 -18.67 16.86
C LEU A 113 -8.83 -17.52 16.93
N GLY A 114 -9.31 -17.04 15.78
CA GLY A 114 -10.08 -15.81 15.67
C GLY A 114 -9.22 -14.55 15.77
N ASP A 115 -9.80 -13.42 15.33
CA ASP A 115 -9.08 -12.15 15.14
C ASP A 115 -8.40 -11.63 16.42
N ALA A 116 -9.08 -11.71 17.57
CA ALA A 116 -8.58 -11.13 18.81
C ALA A 116 -7.30 -11.82 19.31
N GLU A 117 -7.25 -13.16 19.28
CA GLU A 117 -6.10 -13.94 19.72
C GLU A 117 -4.97 -13.90 18.68
N ALA A 118 -5.29 -13.97 17.39
CA ALA A 118 -4.30 -13.79 16.34
C ALA A 118 -3.62 -12.41 16.42
N GLN A 119 -4.39 -11.36 16.72
CA GLN A 119 -3.83 -10.02 16.90
C GLN A 119 -2.93 -9.92 18.14
N LYS A 120 -3.16 -10.71 19.21
CA LYS A 120 -2.22 -10.79 20.34
C LYS A 120 -0.89 -11.42 19.92
N LEU A 121 -0.92 -12.46 19.08
CA LEU A 121 0.29 -13.09 18.56
C LEU A 121 1.06 -12.17 17.63
N VAL A 122 0.38 -11.46 16.72
CA VAL A 122 1.01 -10.43 15.87
C VAL A 122 1.66 -9.34 16.73
N ARG A 123 0.99 -8.89 17.80
CA ARG A 123 1.58 -7.92 18.75
C ARG A 123 2.84 -8.47 19.44
N ARG A 124 2.85 -9.75 19.80
CA ARG A 124 4.03 -10.41 20.38
C ARG A 124 5.16 -10.50 19.35
N HIS A 125 4.87 -10.93 18.12
CA HIS A 125 5.82 -10.96 17.01
C HIS A 125 6.45 -9.59 16.78
N ASN A 126 5.62 -8.55 16.63
CA ASN A 126 6.10 -7.18 16.43
C ASN A 126 6.98 -6.69 17.58
N THR A 127 6.73 -7.13 18.82
CA THR A 127 7.56 -6.77 19.98
C THR A 127 8.94 -7.41 19.87
N VAL A 128 9.02 -8.69 19.49
CA VAL A 128 10.31 -9.38 19.26
C VAL A 128 11.09 -8.69 18.15
N VAL A 129 10.45 -8.43 17.01
CA VAL A 129 11.09 -7.77 15.86
C VAL A 129 11.58 -6.38 16.24
N ARG A 130 10.77 -5.55 16.90
CA ARG A 130 11.17 -4.19 17.32
C ARG A 130 12.32 -4.18 18.31
N ASN A 131 12.40 -5.16 19.20
CA ASN A 131 13.52 -5.27 20.13
C ASN A 131 14.82 -5.59 19.37
N ALA A 132 14.78 -6.54 18.43
CA ALA A 132 15.93 -6.85 17.58
C ALA A 132 16.32 -5.67 16.68
N LEU A 133 15.36 -4.94 16.12
CA LEU A 133 15.64 -3.73 15.32
C LEU A 133 16.37 -2.67 16.16
N LYS A 134 15.93 -2.42 17.39
CA LYS A 134 16.59 -1.46 18.30
C LYS A 134 18.02 -1.87 18.62
N GLU A 135 18.25 -3.16 18.90
CA GLU A 135 19.58 -3.69 19.23
C GLU A 135 20.56 -3.59 18.04
N HIS A 136 20.06 -3.82 16.82
CA HIS A 136 20.87 -3.87 15.61
C HIS A 136 20.81 -2.60 14.75
N ARG A 137 20.30 -1.50 15.30
CA ARG A 137 20.22 -0.17 14.64
C ARG A 137 19.43 -0.18 13.32
N GLY A 138 18.36 -0.97 13.27
CA GLY A 138 17.40 -0.97 12.17
C GLY A 138 16.33 0.11 12.36
N ASN A 139 15.90 0.71 11.25
CA ASN A 139 14.80 1.67 11.23
C ASN A 139 13.53 1.02 10.65
N GLU A 140 12.48 0.90 11.46
CA GLU A 140 11.16 0.43 11.02
C GLU A 140 10.59 1.43 10.00
N VAL A 141 10.30 0.97 8.79
CA VAL A 141 9.74 1.79 7.72
C VAL A 141 8.22 1.73 7.75
N LYS A 142 7.66 0.51 7.75
CA LYS A 142 6.21 0.29 7.80
C LYS A 142 5.84 -1.11 8.29
N HIS A 143 4.56 -1.24 8.66
CA HIS A 143 3.91 -2.50 8.98
C HIS A 143 3.27 -3.11 7.73
N THR A 144 3.29 -4.45 7.61
CA THR A 144 2.69 -5.18 6.48
C THR A 144 1.50 -6.06 6.88
N GLY A 145 1.03 -5.97 8.13
CA GLY A 145 -0.14 -6.71 8.65
C GLY A 145 0.26 -7.71 9.72
N ASP A 146 1.10 -8.68 9.37
CA ASP A 146 1.70 -9.71 10.21
C ASP A 146 3.23 -9.62 10.25
N GLY A 147 3.79 -8.72 9.44
CA GLY A 147 5.21 -8.49 9.28
C GLY A 147 5.63 -7.02 9.39
N ILE A 148 6.93 -6.78 9.25
CA ILE A 148 7.57 -5.47 9.31
C ILE A 148 8.55 -5.31 8.15
N MET A 149 8.54 -4.12 7.54
CA MET A 149 9.59 -3.64 6.66
C MET A 149 10.54 -2.74 7.44
N ALA A 150 11.83 -3.04 7.40
CA ALA A 150 12.87 -2.25 8.05
C ALA A 150 14.03 -1.93 7.09
N SER A 151 14.77 -0.87 7.40
CA SER A 151 15.94 -0.42 6.66
C SER A 151 17.17 -0.36 7.56
N PHE A 152 18.33 -0.64 6.97
CA PHE A 152 19.63 -0.63 7.62
C PHE A 152 20.66 0.05 6.72
N PRO A 153 21.62 0.79 7.31
CA PRO A 153 22.71 1.40 6.55
C PRO A 153 23.73 0.36 6.07
N VAL A 154 23.79 -0.84 6.69
CA VAL A 154 24.77 -1.90 6.36
C VAL A 154 24.10 -3.28 6.40
N ALA A 155 24.50 -4.16 5.48
CA ALA A 155 23.91 -5.49 5.33
C ALA A 155 24.15 -6.43 6.52
N SER A 156 25.31 -6.31 7.17
CA SER A 156 25.65 -7.10 8.37
C SER A 156 24.70 -6.82 9.53
N GLY A 157 24.22 -5.58 9.68
CA GLY A 157 23.24 -5.21 10.70
C GLY A 157 21.86 -5.86 10.46
N ALA A 158 21.41 -5.86 9.20
CA ALA A 158 20.17 -6.54 8.81
C ALA A 158 20.25 -8.06 9.04
N LEU A 159 21.39 -8.68 8.70
CA LEU A 159 21.62 -10.11 8.90
C LEU A 159 21.64 -10.48 10.40
N ALA A 160 22.38 -9.73 11.22
CA ALA A 160 22.43 -9.96 12.66
C ALA A 160 21.04 -9.80 13.29
N CYS A 161 20.27 -8.80 12.86
CA CYS A 161 18.88 -8.61 13.27
C CYS A 161 17.99 -9.80 12.89
N ALA A 162 18.08 -10.27 11.64
CA ALA A 162 17.31 -11.42 11.19
C ALA A 162 17.63 -12.68 12.01
N VAL A 163 18.90 -12.93 12.34
CA VAL A 163 19.31 -14.04 13.21
C VAL A 163 18.75 -13.87 14.63
N ALA A 164 18.77 -12.66 15.19
CA ALA A 164 18.24 -12.40 16.53
C ALA A 164 16.71 -12.57 16.59
N ILE A 165 15.98 -12.23 15.53
CA ILE A 165 14.52 -12.42 15.43
C ILE A 165 14.14 -13.92 15.47
N GLN A 166 15.00 -14.79 14.92
CA GLN A 166 14.74 -16.22 14.81
C GLN A 166 15.16 -17.05 16.03
N ARG A 167 15.72 -16.40 17.07
CA ARG A 167 16.14 -17.05 18.32
C ARG A 167 15.07 -16.92 19.39
#